data_AF-A0A554SDL8-F1
#
_entry.id   AF-A0A554SDL8-F1
#
_cell.length_a   1.000
_cell.length_b   1.000
_cell.length_c   1.000
_cell.angle_alpha   90.00
_cell.angle_beta   90.00
_cell.angle_gamma   90.00
#
_symmetry.space_group_name_H-M   'P 1'
#
loop_
_entity.id
_entity.type
_entity.pdbx_description
1 polymer ?
#
loop_
_entity_poly.entity_id
_entity_poly.type
_entity_poly.pdbx_seq_one_letter_code
_entity_poly.pdbx_strand_id
1 'polypeptide(L)'
;MLITSSRSLPPCAMRPEVYQDEQLLCPPARHESSAEQWRDFQAKRDAAHRRCAGCEVLPECLYQAVVEVDVSGFVACTSERERQRMRRVLGIDGPLHDPTQDAPRSGGGPVDHDLVMATRRAHPDDTSRQLAERLGCSLSTVKRHLRRARETESPTPPSPVPPPTIAQVLDVFDDLEKTA
;
A
#
# COMPACT_ATOMS: atom_id res chain seq x y z
N MET A 1 41.35 -0.69 9.77
CA MET A 1 40.43 0.36 10.27
C MET A 1 39.02 -0.14 10.03
N LEU A 2 38.32 -0.57 11.08
CA LEU A 2 36.90 -0.88 10.99
C LEU A 2 36.15 0.45 11.22
N ILE A 3 35.52 0.97 10.17
CA ILE A 3 34.61 2.10 10.29
C ILE A 3 33.40 1.57 11.04
N THR A 4 33.37 1.78 12.35
CA THR A 4 32.14 1.57 13.13
C THR A 4 31.18 2.67 12.70
N SER A 5 30.34 2.40 11.71
CA SER A 5 29.15 3.22 11.46
C SER A 5 28.28 3.10 12.70
N SER A 6 28.40 4.08 13.59
CA SER A 6 27.47 4.27 14.70
C SER A 6 26.11 4.57 14.06
N ARG A 7 25.29 3.53 13.88
CA ARG A 7 23.95 3.67 13.31
C ARG A 7 23.11 4.42 14.33
N SER A 8 23.07 5.75 14.19
CA SER A 8 22.20 6.59 15.02
C SER A 8 20.76 6.17 14.74
N LEU A 9 19.94 6.06 15.79
CA LEU A 9 18.54 5.73 15.62
C LEU A 9 17.86 6.90 14.88
N PRO A 10 16.98 6.62 13.92
CA PRO A 10 16.29 7.67 13.19
C PRO A 10 15.43 8.51 14.16
N PRO A 11 15.16 9.78 13.84
CA PRO A 11 14.39 10.69 14.70
C PRO A 11 13.02 10.14 15.11
N CYS A 12 12.37 9.38 14.22
CA CYS A 12 11.09 8.73 14.47
C CYS A 12 11.17 7.57 15.47
N ALA A 13 12.31 6.86 15.54
CA ALA A 13 12.54 5.84 16.57
C ALA A 13 12.95 6.47 17.92
N MET A 14 13.66 7.60 17.88
CA MET A 14 14.10 8.31 19.08
C MET A 14 12.97 9.06 19.79
N ARG A 15 11.95 9.50 19.05
CA ARG A 15 10.80 10.26 19.57
C ARG A 15 9.49 9.81 18.90
N PRO A 16 9.03 8.58 19.18
CA PRO A 16 7.84 8.03 18.53
C PRO A 16 6.59 8.88 18.80
N GLU A 17 6.51 9.57 19.94
CA GLU A 17 5.35 10.38 20.34
C GLU A 17 5.06 11.53 19.37
N VAL A 18 6.08 12.02 18.66
CA VAL A 18 5.91 13.06 17.64
C VAL A 18 5.22 12.51 16.40
N TYR A 19 5.57 11.29 15.99
CA TYR A 19 5.10 10.67 14.74
C TYR A 19 3.84 9.83 14.94
N GLN A 20 3.57 9.39 16.17
CA GLN A 20 2.34 8.71 16.60
C GLN A 20 1.26 9.70 17.07
N ASP A 21 1.45 11.00 16.86
CA ASP A 21 0.40 11.99 17.12
C ASP A 21 -0.84 11.70 16.27
N GLU A 22 -2.01 11.71 16.90
CA GLU A 22 -3.28 11.37 16.27
C GLU A 22 -3.57 12.22 15.02
N GLN A 23 -3.17 13.50 15.03
CA GLN A 23 -3.39 14.37 13.88
C GLN A 23 -2.40 14.10 12.74
N LEU A 24 -1.24 13.47 13.00
CA LEU A 24 -0.34 13.04 11.93
C LEU A 24 -0.73 11.67 11.36
N LEU A 25 -1.29 10.79 12.20
CA LEU A 25 -1.84 9.50 11.78
C LEU A 25 -3.15 9.68 11.00
N CYS A 26 -4.02 10.57 11.48
CA CYS A 26 -5.32 10.91 10.88
C CYS A 26 -5.44 12.43 10.69
N PRO A 27 -4.84 12.99 9.61
CA PRO A 27 -4.90 14.42 9.32
C PRO A 27 -6.35 14.91 9.24
N PRO A 28 -6.71 15.98 9.97
CA PRO A 28 -8.09 16.45 9.99
C PRO A 28 -8.44 17.06 8.62
N ALA A 29 -9.68 16.87 8.18
CA ALA A 29 -10.11 17.42 6.90
C ALA A 29 -10.20 18.96 7.01
N ARG A 30 -9.58 19.69 6.08
CA ARG A 30 -9.53 21.16 6.13
C ARG A 30 -10.91 21.81 6.26
N HIS A 31 -11.94 21.25 5.62
CA HIS A 31 -13.30 21.79 5.63
C HIS A 31 -14.07 21.48 6.92
N GLU A 32 -13.62 20.49 7.70
CA GLU A 32 -14.21 20.07 8.97
C GLU A 32 -13.46 20.65 10.18
N SER A 33 -12.31 21.29 9.94
CA SER A 33 -11.42 21.82 10.97
C SER A 33 -11.64 23.31 11.20
N SER A 34 -11.52 23.74 12.46
CA SER A 34 -11.35 25.16 12.76
C SER A 34 -10.01 25.67 12.24
N ALA A 35 -9.88 26.99 12.06
CA ALA A 35 -8.62 27.62 11.67
C ALA A 35 -7.50 27.38 12.71
N GLU A 36 -7.85 27.21 13.98
CA GLU A 36 -6.91 26.89 15.05
C GLU A 36 -6.43 25.44 14.97
N GLN A 37 -7.35 24.48 14.85
CA GLN A 37 -7.01 23.07 14.68
C GLN A 37 -6.11 22.83 13.46
N TRP A 38 -6.38 23.54 12.36
CA TRP A 38 -5.55 23.47 11.17
C TRP A 38 -4.14 24.03 11.41
N ARG A 39 -4.01 25.17 12.11
CA ARG A 39 -2.71 25.73 12.48
C ARG A 39 -1.92 24.79 13.37
N ASP A 40 -2.57 24.16 14.35
CA ASP A 40 -1.92 23.21 15.25
C ASP A 40 -1.43 21.97 14.51
N PHE A 41 -2.26 21.42 13.61
CA PHE A 41 -1.86 20.31 12.74
C PHE A 41 -0.64 20.68 11.87
N GLN A 42 -0.64 21.87 11.25
CA GLN A 42 0.50 22.33 10.45
C GLN A 42 1.76 22.47 11.31
N ALA A 43 1.66 23.06 12.50
CA ALA A 43 2.80 23.20 13.41
C ALA A 43 3.39 21.83 13.82
N LYS A 44 2.55 20.83 14.07
CA LYS A 44 2.98 19.46 14.36
C LYS A 44 3.65 18.82 13.14
N ARG A 45 3.06 18.97 11.94
CA ARG A 45 3.62 18.46 10.68
C ARG A 45 4.99 19.08 10.41
N ASP A 46 5.14 20.39 10.55
CA ASP A 46 6.40 21.11 10.34
C ASP A 46 7.47 20.73 11.37
N ALA A 47 7.07 20.42 12.60
CA ALA A 47 7.98 19.90 13.62
C ALA A 47 8.48 18.48 13.28
N ALA A 48 7.60 17.60 12.79
CA ALA A 48 7.95 16.25 12.35
C ALA A 48 8.81 16.28 11.08
N HIS A 49 8.47 17.15 10.12
CA HIS A 49 9.21 17.36 8.87
C HIS A 49 10.65 17.79 9.15
N ARG A 50 10.86 18.86 9.93
CA ARG A 50 12.21 19.33 10.27
C ARG A 50 13.11 18.26 10.90
N ARG A 51 12.53 17.38 11.73
CA ARG A 51 13.27 16.25 12.31
C ARG A 51 13.58 15.20 11.25
N CYS A 52 12.59 14.86 10.44
CA CYS A 52 12.72 13.84 9.40
C CYS A 52 13.71 14.26 8.30
N ALA A 53 13.77 15.55 7.95
CA ALA A 53 14.68 16.11 6.96
C ALA A 53 16.16 15.96 7.34
N GLY A 54 16.47 15.87 8.65
CA GLY A 54 17.82 15.60 9.14
C GLY A 54 18.16 14.11 9.27
N CYS A 55 17.28 13.20 8.85
CA CYS A 55 17.50 11.77 8.98
C CYS A 55 18.44 11.25 7.87
N GLU A 56 19.50 10.56 8.27
CA GLU A 56 20.51 10.01 7.35
C GLU A 56 19.95 8.98 6.35
N VAL A 57 18.86 8.30 6.71
CA VAL A 57 18.21 7.27 5.87
C VAL A 57 16.95 7.80 5.17
N LEU A 58 16.78 9.13 5.07
CA LEU A 58 15.62 9.75 4.43
C LEU A 58 15.39 9.25 3.00
N PRO A 59 16.40 9.19 2.10
CA PRO A 59 16.18 8.76 0.72
C PRO A 59 15.65 7.33 0.62
N GLU A 60 16.24 6.40 1.37
CA GLU A 60 15.82 5.00 1.39
C GLU A 60 14.45 4.85 2.05
N CYS A 61 14.21 5.59 3.14
CA CYS A 61 12.92 5.59 3.83
C CYS A 61 11.79 6.09 2.92
N LEU A 62 12.04 7.15 2.15
CA LEU A 62 11.09 7.70 1.18
C LEU A 62 10.81 6.69 0.06
N TYR A 63 11.87 6.10 -0.50
CA TYR A 63 11.72 5.07 -1.53
C TYR A 63 10.86 3.91 -1.04
N GLN A 64 11.16 3.35 0.12
CA GLN A 64 10.38 2.24 0.70
C GLN A 64 8.93 2.63 0.95
N ALA A 65 8.71 3.81 1.54
CA ALA A 65 7.36 4.28 1.85
C ALA A 65 6.53 4.57 0.59
N VAL A 66 7.16 4.93 -0.54
CA VAL A 66 6.45 5.24 -1.79
C VAL A 66 6.27 4.01 -2.66
N VAL A 67 7.32 3.18 -2.79
CA VAL A 67 7.41 2.11 -3.79
C VAL A 67 7.10 0.73 -3.22
N GLU A 68 7.47 0.46 -1.97
CA GLU A 68 7.42 -0.91 -1.42
C GLU A 68 6.25 -1.11 -0.45
N VAL A 69 6.07 -0.22 0.53
CA VAL A 69 5.12 -0.41 1.64
C VAL A 69 4.33 0.87 1.89
N ASP A 70 3.00 0.76 1.97
CA ASP A 70 2.17 1.88 2.41
C ASP A 70 2.14 1.94 3.92
N VAL A 71 2.88 2.88 4.48
CA VAL A 71 2.86 3.15 5.92
C VAL A 71 1.82 4.23 6.17
N SER A 72 0.92 4.06 7.15
CA SER A 72 -0.01 5.12 7.53
C SER A 72 0.70 6.28 8.25
N GLY A 73 0.13 7.49 8.13
CA GLY A 73 0.62 8.67 8.84
C GLY A 73 1.82 9.38 8.19
N PHE A 74 2.64 10.03 9.01
CA PHE A 74 3.76 10.85 8.57
C PHE A 74 5.10 10.11 8.64
N VAL A 75 5.73 9.87 7.48
CA VAL A 75 7.01 9.17 7.35
C VAL A 75 7.78 9.74 6.16
N ALA A 76 9.11 9.75 6.22
CA ALA A 76 9.98 10.23 5.14
C ALA A 76 9.58 11.63 4.62
N CYS A 77 9.35 12.57 5.54
CA CYS A 77 8.91 13.94 5.24
C CYS A 77 7.55 14.06 4.51
N THR A 78 6.79 12.98 4.40
CA THR A 78 5.53 12.95 3.66
C THR A 78 4.38 12.42 4.50
N SER A 79 3.19 12.93 4.25
CA SER A 79 1.91 12.36 4.63
C SER A 79 1.49 11.27 3.64
N GLU A 80 0.53 10.45 4.04
CA GLU A 80 -0.05 9.41 3.18
C GLU A 80 -0.62 9.98 1.88
N ARG A 81 -1.31 11.13 1.94
CA ARG A 81 -1.87 11.80 0.75
C ARG A 81 -0.77 12.29 -0.20
N GLU A 82 0.34 12.79 0.33
CA GLU A 82 1.49 13.20 -0.48
C GLU A 82 2.11 11.98 -1.17
N ARG A 83 2.32 10.86 -0.46
CA ARG A 83 2.82 9.61 -1.07
C ARG A 83 1.88 9.08 -2.15
N GLN A 84 0.56 9.09 -1.91
CA GLN A 84 -0.41 8.72 -2.95
C GLN A 84 -0.30 9.63 -4.19
N ARG A 85 -0.03 10.93 -4.01
CA ARG A 85 0.24 11.84 -5.15
C ARG A 85 1.55 11.47 -5.85
N MET A 86 2.62 11.14 -5.12
CA MET A 86 3.88 10.68 -5.72
C MET A 86 3.68 9.43 -6.57
N ARG A 87 2.95 8.44 -6.05
CA ARG A 87 2.66 7.18 -6.76
C ARG A 87 1.92 7.42 -8.07
N ARG A 88 0.98 8.35 -8.09
CA ARG A 88 0.26 8.77 -9.31
C ARG A 88 1.19 9.38 -10.35
N VAL A 89 2.10 10.24 -9.91
CA VAL A 89 3.08 10.87 -10.80
C VAL A 89 4.08 9.84 -11.34
N LEU A 90 4.48 8.88 -10.51
CA LEU A 90 5.40 7.80 -10.87
C LEU A 90 4.74 6.65 -11.64
N GLY A 91 3.41 6.63 -11.76
CA GLY A 91 2.66 5.58 -12.46
C GLY A 91 2.61 4.24 -11.73
N ILE A 92 2.75 4.22 -10.40
CA ILE A 92 2.80 3.00 -9.57
C ILE A 92 1.54 2.81 -8.69
N ASP A 93 0.38 3.32 -9.12
CA ASP A 93 -0.91 3.30 -8.38
C ASP A 93 -1.53 1.90 -8.14
N GLY A 94 -0.78 0.82 -8.31
CA GLY A 94 -1.23 -0.54 -8.00
C GLY A 94 -1.41 -0.75 -6.49
N PRO A 95 -2.24 -1.72 -6.05
CA PRO A 95 -2.25 -2.13 -4.65
C PRO A 95 -0.83 -2.54 -4.26
N LEU A 96 -0.27 -1.82 -3.28
CA LEU A 96 1.03 -2.15 -2.71
C LEU A 96 0.99 -3.57 -2.16
N HIS A 97 2.14 -4.22 -2.18
CA HIS A 97 2.26 -5.59 -1.71
C HIS A 97 1.76 -5.67 -0.26
N ASP A 98 0.60 -6.31 -0.07
CA ASP A 98 0.10 -6.63 1.25
C ASP A 98 0.81 -7.92 1.70
N PRO A 99 1.73 -7.87 2.67
CA PRO A 99 2.40 -9.09 3.15
C PRO A 99 1.40 -10.08 3.78
N THR A 100 0.17 -9.66 4.06
CA THR A 100 -0.92 -10.54 4.51
C THR A 100 -1.72 -11.19 3.37
N GLN A 101 -1.55 -10.75 2.12
CA GLN A 101 -2.11 -11.44 0.94
C GLN A 101 -1.37 -12.73 0.61
N ASP A 102 -0.09 -12.83 0.99
CA ASP A 102 0.75 -14.03 0.79
C ASP A 102 0.61 -15.07 1.91
N ALA A 103 -0.20 -14.79 2.94
CA ALA A 103 -0.60 -15.82 3.87
C ALA A 103 -1.54 -16.80 3.13
N PRO A 104 -1.17 -18.08 2.96
CA PRO A 104 -2.10 -19.05 2.40
C PRO A 104 -3.28 -19.15 3.36
N ARG A 105 -4.41 -18.55 2.97
CA ARG A 105 -5.70 -18.79 3.64
C ARG A 105 -6.13 -20.22 3.30
N SER A 106 -5.51 -21.15 4.00
CA SER A 106 -5.87 -22.56 4.12
C SER A 106 -7.23 -22.65 4.79
N GLY A 107 -8.28 -22.48 3.99
CA GLY A 107 -9.67 -22.54 4.41
C GLY A 107 -10.52 -22.93 3.22
N GLY A 108 -10.71 -24.24 3.07
CA GLY A 108 -11.60 -24.85 2.08
C GLY A 108 -11.23 -26.32 1.87
N GLY A 109 -12.07 -27.23 2.36
CA GLY A 109 -12.00 -28.66 2.01
C GLY A 109 -12.22 -28.92 0.50
N PRO A 110 -12.31 -30.20 0.09
CA PRO A 110 -11.58 -30.81 -1.02
C PRO A 110 -12.16 -30.56 -2.42
N VAL A 111 -12.55 -29.33 -2.75
CA VAL A 111 -13.01 -28.99 -4.11
C VAL A 111 -11.88 -28.33 -4.88
N ASP A 112 -11.33 -29.07 -5.83
CA ASP A 112 -10.26 -28.62 -6.72
C ASP A 112 -10.75 -27.50 -7.65
N HIS A 113 -9.91 -26.47 -7.85
CA HIS A 113 -10.15 -25.41 -8.81
C HIS A 113 -10.39 -25.94 -10.22
N ASP A 114 -9.59 -26.92 -10.64
CA ASP A 114 -9.66 -27.50 -11.98
C ASP A 114 -10.97 -28.24 -12.20
N LEU A 115 -11.48 -28.89 -11.15
CA LEU A 115 -12.78 -29.55 -11.17
C LEU A 115 -13.92 -28.52 -11.34
N VAL A 116 -13.88 -27.38 -10.62
CA VAL A 116 -14.88 -26.31 -10.78
C VAL A 116 -14.84 -25.75 -12.20
N MET A 117 -13.65 -25.52 -12.77
CA MET A 117 -13.51 -25.01 -14.13
C MET A 117 -13.96 -26.04 -15.18
N ALA A 118 -13.65 -27.32 -14.99
CA ALA A 118 -14.12 -28.40 -15.87
C ALA A 118 -15.65 -28.50 -15.87
N THR A 119 -16.29 -28.45 -14.69
CA THR A 119 -17.77 -28.44 -14.60
C THR A 119 -18.38 -27.18 -15.22
N ARG A 120 -17.74 -26.01 -15.05
CA ARG A 120 -18.19 -24.77 -15.69
C ARG A 120 -18.12 -24.84 -17.21
N ARG A 121 -17.08 -25.47 -17.77
CA ARG A 121 -16.96 -25.70 -19.23
C ARG A 121 -17.96 -26.72 -19.75
N ALA A 122 -18.22 -27.78 -18.98
CA ALA A 122 -19.22 -28.80 -19.34
C ALA A 122 -20.67 -28.29 -19.26
N HIS A 123 -20.93 -27.30 -18.39
CA HIS A 123 -22.26 -26.72 -18.18
C HIS A 123 -22.20 -25.17 -18.18
N PRO A 124 -22.08 -24.54 -19.36
CA PRO A 124 -21.93 -23.10 -19.48
C PRO A 124 -23.18 -22.30 -19.03
N ASP A 125 -24.36 -22.91 -19.13
CA ASP A 125 -25.64 -22.28 -18.79
C ASP A 125 -26.01 -22.42 -17.30
N ASP A 126 -25.32 -23.28 -16.55
CA ASP A 126 -25.60 -23.51 -15.13
C ASP A 126 -25.26 -22.26 -14.31
N THR A 127 -26.16 -21.89 -13.40
CA THR A 127 -25.90 -20.85 -12.38
C THR A 127 -24.87 -21.32 -11.36
N SER A 128 -24.22 -20.39 -10.64
CA SER A 128 -23.27 -20.75 -9.57
C SER A 128 -23.89 -21.62 -8.45
N ARG A 129 -25.22 -21.56 -8.29
CA ARG A 129 -25.96 -22.43 -7.36
C ARG A 129 -26.03 -23.87 -7.91
N GLN A 130 -26.41 -24.05 -9.17
CA GLN A 130 -26.48 -25.37 -9.81
C GLN A 130 -25.11 -26.04 -9.90
N LEU A 131 -24.05 -25.26 -10.17
CA LEU A 131 -22.68 -25.76 -10.12
C LEU A 131 -22.27 -26.23 -8.71
N ALA A 132 -22.71 -25.54 -7.67
CA ALA A 132 -22.41 -25.91 -6.29
C ALA A 132 -23.13 -27.22 -5.87
N GLU A 133 -24.40 -27.37 -6.27
CA GLU A 133 -25.18 -28.59 -6.08
C GLU A 133 -24.52 -29.80 -6.77
N ARG A 134 -24.07 -29.63 -8.02
CA ARG A 134 -23.35 -30.67 -8.77
C ARG A 134 -22.04 -31.10 -8.13
N LEU A 135 -21.31 -30.14 -7.57
CA LEU A 135 -20.00 -30.36 -6.96
C LEU A 135 -20.09 -30.75 -5.48
N GLY A 136 -21.31 -30.84 -4.92
CA GLY A 136 -21.52 -31.14 -3.50
C GLY A 136 -20.89 -30.09 -2.57
N CYS A 137 -20.80 -28.85 -3.00
CA CYS A 137 -20.09 -27.78 -2.29
C CYS A 137 -20.95 -26.54 -2.08
N SER A 138 -20.42 -25.55 -1.36
CA SER A 138 -21.13 -24.30 -1.13
C SER A 138 -21.02 -23.37 -2.35
N LEU A 139 -22.06 -22.54 -2.52
CA LEU A 139 -22.07 -21.49 -3.53
C LEU A 139 -20.90 -20.50 -3.38
N SER A 140 -20.45 -20.24 -2.15
CA SER A 140 -19.29 -19.39 -1.86
C SER A 140 -17.97 -19.99 -2.39
N THR A 141 -17.80 -21.32 -2.30
CA THR A 141 -16.65 -22.03 -2.88
C THR A 141 -16.61 -21.86 -4.40
N VAL A 142 -17.72 -22.14 -5.09
CA VAL A 142 -17.81 -21.97 -6.55
C VAL A 142 -17.53 -20.53 -6.97
N LYS A 143 -18.13 -19.54 -6.30
CA LYS A 143 -17.88 -18.11 -6.59
C LYS A 143 -16.41 -17.73 -6.40
N ARG A 144 -15.76 -18.24 -5.36
CA ARG A 144 -14.33 -17.98 -5.11
C ARG A 144 -13.47 -18.51 -6.26
N HIS A 145 -13.70 -19.74 -6.71
CA HIS A 145 -12.94 -20.32 -7.82
C HIS A 145 -13.21 -19.62 -9.16
N LEU A 146 -14.46 -19.25 -9.45
CA LEU A 146 -14.81 -18.48 -10.66
C LEU A 146 -14.20 -17.08 -10.64
N ARG A 147 -14.14 -16.42 -9.48
CA ARG A 147 -13.47 -15.12 -9.34
C ARG A 147 -11.97 -15.25 -9.62
N ARG A 148 -11.32 -16.24 -9.00
CA ARG A 148 -9.90 -16.54 -9.22
C ARG A 148 -9.60 -16.81 -10.70
N ALA A 149 -10.45 -17.56 -11.40
CA ALA A 149 -10.28 -17.80 -12.83
C ALA A 149 -10.32 -16.49 -13.65
N ARG A 150 -11.22 -15.56 -13.34
CA ARG A 150 -11.29 -14.25 -14.02
C ARG A 150 -10.09 -13.36 -13.71
N GLU A 151 -9.57 -13.44 -12.50
CA GLU A 151 -8.33 -12.75 -12.08
C GLU A 151 -7.12 -13.32 -12.85
N THR A 152 -7.08 -14.64 -13.10
CA THR A 152 -6.01 -15.30 -13.88
C THR A 152 -6.16 -15.14 -15.39
N GLU A 153 -7.38 -15.03 -15.91
CA GLU A 153 -7.70 -14.94 -17.36
C GLU A 153 -7.75 -13.49 -17.86
N SER A 154 -7.64 -12.51 -16.96
CA SER A 154 -7.42 -11.11 -17.35
C SER A 154 -6.07 -11.00 -18.11
N PRO A 155 -6.02 -10.23 -19.21
CA PRO A 155 -4.90 -10.28 -20.14
C PRO A 155 -3.61 -9.87 -19.43
N THR A 156 -2.55 -10.59 -19.80
CA THR A 156 -1.14 -10.43 -19.43
C THR A 156 -0.84 -9.05 -18.86
N PRO A 157 -0.28 -8.94 -17.63
CA PRO A 157 0.10 -7.64 -17.10
C PRO A 157 1.01 -6.94 -18.13
N PRO A 158 0.85 -5.62 -18.34
CA PRO A 158 1.81 -4.88 -19.14
C PRO A 158 3.22 -5.23 -18.65
N SER A 159 4.15 -5.43 -19.59
CA SER A 159 5.55 -5.72 -19.29
C SER A 159 5.98 -4.88 -18.09
N PRO A 160 6.52 -5.49 -17.01
CA PRO A 160 6.69 -4.80 -15.75
C PRO A 160 7.50 -3.53 -16.02
N VAL A 161 6.85 -2.38 -15.89
CA VAL A 161 7.54 -1.10 -15.90
C VAL A 161 8.60 -1.23 -14.81
N PRO A 162 9.88 -1.02 -15.10
CA PRO A 162 10.90 -1.14 -14.08
C PRO A 162 10.50 -0.24 -12.90
N PRO A 163 10.64 -0.71 -11.66
CA PRO A 163 10.31 0.12 -10.51
C PRO A 163 11.06 1.45 -10.62
N PRO A 164 10.44 2.57 -10.21
CA PRO A 164 11.10 3.86 -10.25
C PRO A 164 12.40 3.77 -9.46
N THR A 165 13.41 4.54 -9.87
CA THR A 165 14.67 4.63 -9.14
C THR A 165 14.53 5.59 -7.95
N ILE A 166 15.45 5.49 -6.97
CA ILE A 166 15.51 6.45 -5.85
C ILE A 166 15.59 7.89 -6.36
N ALA A 167 16.37 8.15 -7.40
CA ALA A 167 16.49 9.48 -7.99
C ALA A 167 15.13 10.01 -8.51
N GLN A 168 14.37 9.18 -9.24
CA GLN A 168 13.04 9.57 -9.72
C GLN A 168 12.05 9.85 -8.58
N VAL A 169 12.12 9.07 -7.49
CA VAL A 169 11.31 9.32 -6.29
C VAL A 169 11.67 10.65 -5.64
N LEU A 170 12.97 10.97 -5.54
CA LEU A 170 13.46 12.24 -5.00
C LEU A 170 13.08 13.44 -5.89
N ASP A 171 13.17 13.31 -7.21
CA ASP A 171 12.76 14.37 -8.14
C ASP A 171 11.27 14.74 -7.94
N VAL A 172 10.41 13.72 -7.81
CA VAL A 172 8.97 13.92 -7.55
C VAL A 172 8.72 14.51 -6.16
N PHE A 173 9.55 14.16 -5.18
CA PHE A 173 9.48 14.75 -3.83
C PHE A 173 9.86 16.24 -3.84
N ASP A 174 10.93 16.62 -4.53
CA ASP A 174 11.34 18.02 -4.67
C ASP A 174 10.25 18.84 -5.36
N ASP A 175 9.55 18.27 -6.35
CA ASP A 175 8.42 18.92 -7.02
C ASP A 175 7.19 19.07 -6.11
N LEU A 176 6.97 18.15 -5.16
CA LEU A 176 5.96 18.32 -4.11
C LEU A 176 6.28 19.52 -3.22
N GLU A 177 7.52 19.63 -2.74
CA GLU A 177 7.93 20.71 -1.82
C GLU A 177 7.84 22.09 -2.49
N LYS A 178 8.09 22.18 -3.81
CA LYS A 178 7.89 23.44 -4.56
C LYS A 178 6.43 23.87 -4.66
N THR A 179 5.49 22.93 -4.51
CA THR A 179 4.05 23.17 -4.67
C THR A 179 3.31 23.28 -3.33
N ALA A 180 3.98 22.96 -2.22
CA ALA A 180 3.43 22.96 -0.86
C ALA A 180 3.46 24.36 -0.21
#